data_AF-A0A2T4S792-F1
#
_entry.id   AF-A0A2T4S792-F1
#
_cell.length_a   1.000
_cell.length_b   1.000
_cell.length_c   1.000
_cell.angle_alpha   90.00
_cell.angle_beta   90.00
_cell.angle_gamma   90.00
#
_symmetry.space_group_name_H-M   'P 1'
#
loop_
_entity.id
_entity.type
_entity.pdbx_description
1 polymer ?
#
loop_
_entity_poly.entity_id
_entity_poly.type
_entity_poly.pdbx_seq_one_letter_code
_entity_poly.pdbx_strand_id
1 'polypeptide(L)'
;FHGLDLAQKDAEILPMTISDTTHQYVAPRIDQKESTNSLAIVTYPNYYGELFDIASFIKEQHAKGTPVLVDEAHGAHFGLNGFPNSALSFGADYVVQSYHKSLPALTMSSVIFIHKNAPYREQVMEYLTYFQSSSPSYLLMAGLERAHQFYKTYESTYYFTQRQRLLDALSAKGLEVHEMDDPLKITLTYAGYTGYDIQQWLEAQHLYVELADETQVLLVLPMWHKGDRFPFESLLERIKALKLPKTTNEVSVTIPKMPEHVGYYQPVTLTQMRRIDFSEAAGELLAQHIVPYPPGIPVFYKGERIHQEMIDIM
;
A
#
# COMPACT_ATOMS: atom_id res chain seq x y z
N PHE A 1 10.02 -2.93 9.57
CA PHE A 1 11.08 -3.90 9.97
C PHE A 1 12.49 -3.33 9.87
N HIS A 2 12.97 -2.84 8.72
CA HIS A 2 14.34 -2.27 8.65
C HIS A 2 14.64 -1.17 9.69
N GLY A 3 13.67 -0.29 9.98
CA GLY A 3 13.82 0.70 11.05
C GLY A 3 13.96 0.09 12.46
N LEU A 4 13.28 -1.03 12.72
CA LEU A 4 13.38 -1.78 13.98
C LEU A 4 14.76 -2.45 14.11
N ASP A 5 15.29 -3.00 13.01
CA ASP A 5 16.65 -3.55 12.97
C ASP A 5 17.70 -2.48 13.27
N LEU A 6 17.59 -1.30 12.65
CA LEU A 6 18.54 -0.21 12.89
C LEU A 6 18.45 0.32 14.33
N ALA A 7 17.25 0.40 14.89
CA ALA A 7 17.02 0.89 16.25
C ALA A 7 17.23 -0.18 17.34
N GLN A 8 17.40 -1.45 16.95
CA GLN A 8 17.40 -2.60 17.86
C GLN A 8 16.17 -2.57 18.81
N LYS A 9 14.98 -2.42 18.22
CA LYS A 9 13.70 -2.38 18.94
C LYS A 9 12.77 -3.51 18.54
N ASP A 10 12.11 -4.09 19.53
CA ASP A 10 11.07 -5.08 19.34
C ASP A 10 9.76 -4.42 18.90
N ALA A 11 8.87 -5.20 18.28
CA ALA A 11 7.52 -4.76 17.95
C ALA A 11 6.51 -5.89 18.12
N GLU A 12 5.34 -5.55 18.67
CA GLU A 12 4.15 -6.39 18.58
C GLU A 12 3.46 -6.12 17.24
N ILE A 13 3.13 -7.18 16.51
CA ILE A 13 2.38 -7.11 15.25
C ILE A 13 0.94 -7.44 15.56
N LEU A 14 0.06 -6.45 15.39
CA LEU A 14 -1.35 -6.61 15.72
C LEU A 14 -2.04 -7.56 14.73
N PRO A 15 -3.01 -8.35 15.20
CA PRO A 15 -3.87 -9.12 14.32
C PRO A 15 -4.65 -8.15 13.43
N MET A 16 -4.82 -8.50 12.16
CA MET A 16 -5.43 -7.62 11.16
C MET A 16 -6.76 -8.20 10.64
N THR A 17 -7.72 -7.33 10.36
CA THR A 17 -8.90 -7.64 9.55
C THR A 17 -8.49 -7.74 8.08
N ILE A 18 -8.98 -8.77 7.41
CA ILE A 18 -8.76 -9.02 5.98
C ILE A 18 -10.02 -8.57 5.21
N SER A 19 -9.83 -7.91 4.08
CA SER A 19 -10.90 -7.50 3.18
C SER A 19 -11.58 -8.70 2.53
N ASP A 20 -12.91 -8.72 2.49
CA ASP A 20 -13.66 -9.67 1.68
C ASP A 20 -13.54 -9.37 0.18
N THR A 21 -13.22 -8.12 -0.19
CA THR A 21 -13.11 -7.67 -1.58
C THR A 21 -11.72 -7.94 -2.14
N THR A 22 -10.67 -7.56 -1.40
CA THR A 22 -9.29 -7.61 -1.90
C THR A 22 -8.48 -8.77 -1.33
N HIS A 23 -8.98 -9.43 -0.28
CA HIS A 23 -8.25 -10.44 0.50
C HIS A 23 -6.92 -9.94 1.09
N GLN A 24 -6.81 -8.61 1.27
CA GLN A 24 -5.65 -7.96 1.88
C GLN A 24 -5.95 -7.42 3.28
N TYR A 25 -4.90 -7.14 4.05
CA TYR A 25 -5.04 -6.47 5.33
C TYR A 25 -5.61 -5.06 5.18
N VAL A 26 -6.59 -4.72 6.03
CA VAL A 26 -7.27 -3.41 6.03
C VAL A 26 -7.07 -2.68 7.34
N ALA A 27 -7.39 -3.32 8.47
CA ALA A 27 -7.47 -2.65 9.77
C ALA A 27 -6.81 -3.49 10.87
N PRO A 28 -6.06 -2.88 11.81
CA PRO A 28 -5.64 -3.58 13.02
C PRO A 28 -6.85 -3.88 13.92
N ARG A 29 -6.91 -5.10 14.44
CA ARG A 29 -7.85 -5.51 15.48
C ARG A 29 -7.23 -5.17 16.83
N ILE A 30 -7.73 -4.11 17.46
CA ILE A 30 -7.29 -3.71 18.79
C ILE A 30 -8.11 -4.48 19.83
N ASP A 31 -7.46 -5.38 20.56
CA ASP A 31 -7.98 -5.88 21.83
C ASP A 31 -7.64 -4.91 22.97
N GLN A 32 -8.51 -4.81 23.98
CA GLN A 32 -8.40 -3.89 25.12
C GLN A 32 -7.23 -4.20 26.08
N LYS A 33 -6.20 -4.93 25.67
CA LYS A 33 -5.05 -5.19 26.55
C LYS A 33 -4.27 -3.90 26.77
N GLU A 34 -3.95 -3.64 28.03
CA GLU A 34 -2.97 -2.64 28.42
C GLU A 34 -1.60 -3.05 27.88
N SER A 35 -1.18 -2.43 26.78
CA SER A 35 0.20 -2.47 26.30
C SER A 35 0.76 -1.06 26.37
N THR A 36 1.94 -0.92 26.98
CA THR A 36 2.68 0.34 27.05
C THR A 36 3.66 0.39 25.88
N ASN A 37 3.15 0.64 24.68
CA ASN A 37 3.97 0.76 23.48
C ASN A 37 4.55 2.18 23.34
N SER A 38 5.80 2.30 22.89
CA SER A 38 6.44 3.61 22.72
C SER A 38 6.04 4.34 21.44
N LEU A 39 5.52 3.62 20.45
CA LEU A 39 5.07 4.14 19.16
C LEU A 39 4.10 3.12 18.54
N ALA A 40 2.99 3.59 17.99
CA ALA A 40 2.14 2.80 17.10
C ALA A 40 2.46 3.17 15.66
N ILE A 41 2.63 2.16 14.79
CA ILE A 41 2.86 2.35 13.36
C ILE A 41 1.71 1.68 12.61
N VAL A 42 1.05 2.42 11.72
CA VAL A 42 -0.05 1.89 10.91
C VAL A 42 0.04 2.39 9.48
N THR A 43 -0.39 1.57 8.52
CA THR A 43 -0.48 1.92 7.10
C THR A 43 -1.90 2.37 6.78
N TYR A 44 -2.07 3.52 6.14
CA TYR A 44 -3.36 4.08 5.77
C TYR A 44 -3.21 4.97 4.53
N PRO A 45 -3.90 4.73 3.41
CA PRO A 45 -4.74 3.56 3.12
C PRO A 45 -3.89 2.28 2.98
N ASN A 46 -4.53 1.11 2.89
CA ASN A 46 -3.82 -0.07 2.40
C ASN A 46 -3.41 0.11 0.91
N TYR A 47 -2.64 -0.84 0.37
CA TYR A 47 -2.12 -0.73 -1.00
C TYR A 47 -3.22 -0.58 -2.06
N TYR A 48 -4.34 -1.28 -1.86
CA TYR A 48 -5.50 -1.31 -2.75
C TYR A 48 -6.42 -0.10 -2.59
N GLY A 49 -6.16 0.79 -1.63
CA GLY A 49 -6.96 1.99 -1.42
C GLY A 49 -8.14 1.81 -0.48
N GLU A 50 -8.15 0.76 0.33
CA GLU A 50 -9.15 0.56 1.37
C GLU A 50 -8.77 1.34 2.63
N LEU A 51 -9.79 1.85 3.31
CA LEU A 51 -9.67 2.63 4.51
C LEU A 51 -10.17 1.83 5.72
N PHE A 52 -9.78 2.30 6.90
CA PHE A 52 -10.42 1.92 8.16
C PHE A 52 -10.64 3.17 9.00
N ASP A 53 -11.36 3.03 10.12
CA ASP A 53 -11.57 4.14 11.06
C ASP A 53 -10.28 4.48 11.81
N ILE A 54 -9.38 5.17 11.11
CA ILE A 54 -8.10 5.62 11.63
C ILE A 54 -8.27 6.70 12.71
N ALA A 55 -9.37 7.45 12.69
CA ALA A 55 -9.65 8.46 13.71
C ALA A 55 -9.86 7.80 15.08
N SER A 56 -10.65 6.73 15.14
CA SER A 56 -10.83 5.95 16.36
C SER A 56 -9.51 5.28 16.80
N PHE A 57 -8.76 4.70 15.87
CA PHE A 57 -7.43 4.13 16.15
C PHE A 57 -6.48 5.15 16.80
N ILE A 58 -6.33 6.33 16.20
CA ILE A 58 -5.44 7.39 16.72
C ILE A 58 -5.90 7.81 18.12
N LYS A 59 -7.21 8.04 18.30
CA LYS A 59 -7.79 8.45 19.58
C LYS A 59 -7.52 7.41 20.68
N GLU A 60 -7.66 6.13 20.38
CA GLU A 60 -7.39 5.03 21.32
C GLU A 60 -5.91 4.96 21.71
N GLN A 61 -5.00 5.12 20.75
CA GLN A 61 -3.56 5.10 21.03
C GLN A 61 -3.12 6.33 21.84
N HIS A 62 -3.66 7.51 21.54
CA HIS A 62 -3.44 8.72 22.34
C HIS A 62 -3.99 8.58 23.77
N ALA A 63 -5.13 7.92 23.96
CA ALA A 63 -5.65 7.63 25.30
C ALA A 63 -4.72 6.74 26.14
N LYS A 64 -3.88 5.93 25.49
CA LYS A 64 -2.82 5.11 26.12
C LYS A 64 -1.48 5.85 26.22
N GLY A 65 -1.41 7.13 25.83
CA GLY A 65 -0.16 7.91 25.78
C GLY A 65 0.82 7.45 24.70
N THR A 66 0.36 6.71 23.70
CA THR A 66 1.20 6.18 22.60
C THR A 66 1.08 7.09 21.37
N PRO A 67 2.18 7.71 20.88
CA PRO A 67 2.14 8.47 19.64
C PRO A 67 1.94 7.56 18.42
N VAL A 68 1.40 8.12 17.33
CA VAL A 68 1.08 7.38 16.11
C VAL A 68 1.88 7.90 14.91
N LEU A 69 2.63 6.99 14.28
CA LEU A 69 3.22 7.17 12.96
C LEU A 69 2.31 6.49 11.93
N VAL A 70 1.81 7.28 10.98
CA VAL A 70 1.02 6.79 9.86
C VAL A 70 1.90 6.74 8.61
N ASP A 71 2.08 5.53 8.08
CA ASP A 71 2.58 5.32 6.73
C ASP A 71 1.43 5.57 5.74
N GLU A 72 1.40 6.80 5.23
CA GLU A 72 0.43 7.28 4.24
C GLU A 72 1.06 7.32 2.85
N ALA A 73 1.92 6.34 2.53
CA ALA A 73 2.63 6.28 1.26
C ALA A 73 1.70 6.36 0.04
N HIS A 74 0.51 5.77 0.10
CA HIS A 74 -0.49 5.79 -0.97
C HIS A 74 -1.56 6.88 -0.82
N GLY A 75 -1.46 7.75 0.20
CA GLY A 75 -2.46 8.78 0.50
C GLY A 75 -2.01 10.22 0.23
N ALA A 76 -0.95 10.45 -0.54
CA ALA A 76 -0.43 11.81 -0.79
C ALA A 76 -1.44 12.76 -1.47
N HIS A 77 -2.47 12.22 -2.12
CA HIS A 77 -3.54 12.96 -2.78
C HIS A 77 -4.81 13.11 -1.89
N PHE A 78 -4.81 12.55 -0.68
CA PHE A 78 -5.93 12.67 0.26
C PHE A 78 -6.12 14.12 0.72
N GLY A 79 -7.38 14.51 0.90
CA GLY A 79 -7.80 15.89 1.18
C GLY A 79 -8.18 16.69 -0.07
N LEU A 80 -7.96 16.16 -1.29
CA LEU A 80 -8.53 16.71 -2.51
C LEU A 80 -10.05 16.46 -2.57
N ASN A 81 -10.77 17.35 -3.23
CA ASN A 81 -12.24 17.24 -3.32
C ASN A 81 -12.66 15.91 -3.96
N GLY A 82 -13.50 15.14 -3.28
CA GLY A 82 -13.96 13.83 -3.71
C GLY A 82 -13.03 12.65 -3.36
N PHE A 83 -11.88 12.90 -2.71
CA PHE A 83 -10.96 11.86 -2.24
C PHE A 83 -11.03 11.74 -0.70
N PRO A 84 -10.50 10.64 -0.11
CA PRO A 84 -10.47 10.45 1.34
C PRO A 84 -9.72 11.53 2.09
N ASN A 85 -9.95 11.60 3.40
CA ASN A 85 -9.20 12.49 4.29
C ASN A 85 -7.86 11.85 4.69
N SER A 86 -6.82 12.69 4.73
CA SER A 86 -5.49 12.33 5.26
C SER A 86 -5.53 12.16 6.77
N ALA A 87 -4.65 11.30 7.31
CA ALA A 87 -4.38 11.16 8.74
C ALA A 87 -3.95 12.47 9.42
N LEU A 88 -3.46 13.45 8.64
CA LEU A 88 -3.21 14.82 9.10
C LEU A 88 -4.45 15.46 9.73
N SER A 89 -5.64 15.17 9.20
CA SER A 89 -6.91 15.70 9.70
C SER A 89 -7.39 15.04 10.99
N PHE A 90 -6.80 13.89 11.36
CA PHE A 90 -7.19 13.10 12.52
C PHE A 90 -6.21 13.20 13.69
N GLY A 91 -5.18 14.05 13.57
CA GLY A 91 -4.27 14.35 14.67
C GLY A 91 -3.11 13.35 14.83
N ALA A 92 -2.78 12.57 13.80
CA ALA A 92 -1.59 11.72 13.82
C ALA A 92 -0.32 12.53 14.14
N ASP A 93 0.59 11.95 14.93
CA ASP A 93 1.82 12.62 15.35
C ASP A 93 2.82 12.77 14.20
N TYR A 94 2.93 11.73 13.38
CA TYR A 94 3.77 11.71 12.19
C TYR A 94 3.01 11.09 11.03
N VAL A 95 3.08 11.70 9.85
CA VAL A 95 2.48 11.17 8.62
C VAL A 95 3.52 11.21 7.51
N VAL A 96 3.82 10.07 6.91
CA VAL A 96 4.77 9.97 5.79
C VAL A 96 3.99 9.72 4.52
N GLN A 97 4.15 10.59 3.53
CA GLN A 97 3.47 10.49 2.23
C GLN A 97 4.49 10.34 1.10
N SER A 98 4.32 9.32 0.27
CA SER A 98 5.13 9.15 -0.95
C SER A 98 4.48 9.89 -2.10
N TYR A 99 4.83 11.17 -2.26
CA TYR A 99 4.27 12.02 -3.31
C TYR A 99 4.42 11.39 -4.69
N HIS A 100 5.57 10.77 -4.97
CA HIS A 100 5.83 10.15 -6.27
C HIS A 100 4.93 8.95 -6.60
N LYS A 101 4.13 8.42 -5.66
CA LYS A 101 3.20 7.31 -5.91
C LYS A 101 1.86 7.78 -6.47
N SER A 102 1.37 8.95 -6.07
CA SER A 102 0.03 9.41 -6.45
C SER A 102 -0.07 10.89 -6.87
N LEU A 103 1.00 11.67 -6.69
CA LEU A 103 1.13 13.04 -7.18
C LEU A 103 2.21 13.11 -8.26
N PRO A 104 2.21 14.14 -9.13
CA PRO A 104 3.19 14.28 -10.21
C PRO A 104 4.56 14.72 -9.70
N ALA A 105 5.22 13.87 -8.91
CA ALA A 105 6.57 14.02 -8.40
C ALA A 105 7.49 12.92 -8.94
N LEU A 106 8.79 13.20 -8.99
CA LEU A 106 9.79 12.23 -9.45
C LEU A 106 9.94 11.09 -8.44
N THR A 107 10.22 9.87 -8.90
CA THR A 107 10.50 8.71 -8.03
C THR A 107 11.51 9.07 -6.93
N MET A 108 11.30 8.54 -5.72
CA MET A 108 11.98 8.87 -4.46
C MET A 108 11.44 10.11 -3.72
N SER A 109 10.67 10.99 -4.38
CA SER A 109 10.11 12.19 -3.74
C SER A 109 9.00 11.86 -2.73
N SER A 110 9.28 12.06 -1.44
CA SER A 110 8.35 11.87 -0.32
C SER A 110 8.43 13.01 0.69
N VAL A 111 7.40 13.16 1.53
CA VAL A 111 7.31 14.19 2.58
C VAL A 111 6.94 13.52 3.91
N ILE A 112 7.60 13.93 4.99
CA ILE A 112 7.15 13.65 6.35
C ILE A 112 6.52 14.92 6.92
N PHE A 113 5.30 14.78 7.44
CA PHE A 113 4.62 15.78 8.23
C PHE A 113 4.72 15.41 9.70
N ILE A 114 5.13 16.36 10.52
CA ILE A 114 5.28 16.17 11.96
C ILE A 114 4.34 17.14 12.65
N HIS A 115 3.42 16.61 13.45
CA HIS A 115 2.49 17.43 14.22
C HIS A 115 3.27 18.32 15.20
N LYS A 116 2.80 19.55 15.42
CA LYS A 116 3.54 20.54 16.23
C LYS A 116 3.80 20.06 17.66
N ASN A 117 2.87 19.27 18.20
CA ASN A 117 2.94 18.71 19.55
C ASN A 117 3.45 17.26 19.57
N ALA A 118 3.89 16.71 18.43
CA ALA A 118 4.45 15.36 18.39
C ALA A 118 5.67 15.26 19.32
N PRO A 119 5.84 14.14 20.04
CA PRO A 119 7.04 13.90 20.83
C PRO A 119 8.29 13.91 19.93
N TYR A 120 9.47 14.11 20.49
CA TYR A 120 10.76 13.95 19.79
C TYR A 120 10.93 14.69 18.43
N ARG A 121 10.16 15.75 18.17
CA ARG A 121 10.16 16.47 16.88
C ARG A 121 11.56 16.90 16.42
N GLU A 122 12.37 17.41 17.34
CA GLU A 122 13.74 17.85 17.05
C GLU A 122 14.67 16.69 16.71
N GLN A 123 14.60 15.58 17.45
CA GLN A 123 15.36 14.38 17.15
C GLN A 123 14.97 13.77 15.80
N VAL A 124 13.69 13.77 15.43
CA VAL A 124 13.27 13.28 14.11
C VAL A 124 13.87 14.15 13.00
N MET A 125 13.84 15.48 13.13
CA MET A 125 14.48 16.38 12.16
C MET A 125 15.99 16.16 12.05
N GLU A 126 16.66 15.89 13.18
CA GLU A 126 18.07 15.52 13.18
C GLU A 126 18.32 14.22 12.41
N TYR A 127 17.56 13.16 12.67
CA TYR A 127 17.72 11.87 11.98
C TYR A 127 17.46 11.94 10.48
N LEU A 128 16.62 12.86 9.99
CA LEU A 128 16.47 13.09 8.55
C LEU A 128 17.83 13.41 7.90
N THR A 129 18.70 14.16 8.59
CA THR A 129 20.05 14.48 8.09
C THR A 129 21.01 13.30 8.09
N TYR A 130 20.70 12.23 8.84
CA TYR A 130 21.54 11.03 8.93
C TYR A 130 21.18 10.04 7.82
N PHE A 131 19.88 9.89 7.53
CA PHE A 131 19.37 8.94 6.54
C PHE A 131 19.33 9.48 5.11
N GLN A 132 19.40 10.80 4.94
CA GLN A 132 19.42 11.43 3.63
C GLN A 132 20.85 11.80 3.21
N SER A 133 21.10 11.78 1.91
CA SER A 133 22.37 12.25 1.34
C SER A 133 22.66 13.70 1.77
N SER A 134 23.90 13.98 2.14
CA SER A 134 24.38 15.36 2.37
C SER A 134 24.37 16.22 1.10
N SER A 135 24.20 15.60 -0.07
CA SER A 135 23.99 16.25 -1.37
C SER A 135 22.61 15.87 -1.91
N PRO A 136 21.52 16.50 -1.42
CA PRO A 136 20.17 16.17 -1.86
C PRO A 136 19.97 16.57 -3.33
N SER A 137 19.16 15.79 -4.05
CA SER A 137 18.83 16.10 -5.44
C SER A 137 17.88 17.30 -5.51
N TYR A 138 18.38 18.43 -6.03
CA TYR A 138 17.58 19.62 -6.29
C TYR A 138 16.45 19.39 -7.28
N LEU A 139 16.61 18.43 -8.21
CA LEU A 139 15.53 18.03 -9.11
C LEU A 139 14.37 17.38 -8.35
N LEU A 140 14.66 16.50 -7.38
CA LEU A 140 13.63 15.88 -6.55
C LEU A 140 12.91 16.91 -5.67
N MET A 141 13.67 17.84 -5.07
CA MET A 141 13.11 18.92 -4.24
C MET A 141 12.22 19.88 -5.07
N ALA A 142 12.68 20.30 -6.24
CA ALA A 142 11.88 21.14 -7.14
C ALA A 142 10.64 20.39 -7.65
N GLY A 143 10.76 19.09 -7.92
CA GLY A 143 9.64 18.22 -8.28
C GLY A 143 8.60 18.12 -7.16
N LEU A 144 9.04 17.97 -5.91
CA LEU A 144 8.16 17.97 -4.73
C LEU A 144 7.38 19.27 -4.59
N GLU A 145 8.07 20.42 -4.70
CA GLU A 145 7.41 21.73 -4.60
C GLU A 145 6.35 21.90 -5.70
N ARG A 146 6.67 21.51 -6.94
CA ARG A 146 5.72 21.54 -8.06
C ARG A 146 4.53 20.61 -7.84
N ALA A 147 4.76 19.39 -7.36
CA ALA A 147 3.70 18.44 -7.04
C ALA A 147 2.79 18.97 -5.93
N HIS A 148 3.35 19.67 -4.94
CA HIS A 148 2.55 20.32 -3.90
C HIS A 148 1.71 21.49 -4.42
N GLN A 149 2.26 22.33 -5.33
CA GLN A 149 1.47 23.37 -5.98
C GLN A 149 0.35 22.77 -6.84
N PHE A 150 0.64 21.69 -7.57
CA PHE A 150 -0.38 20.94 -8.30
C PHE A 150 -1.51 20.50 -7.37
N TYR A 151 -1.19 19.85 -6.24
CA TYR A 151 -2.18 19.46 -5.23
C TYR A 151 -3.06 20.64 -4.79
N LYS A 152 -2.46 21.79 -4.47
CA LYS A 152 -3.19 22.97 -3.97
C LYS A 152 -4.18 23.57 -4.97
N THR A 153 -3.92 23.44 -6.26
CA THR A 153 -4.74 24.02 -7.33
C THR A 153 -5.49 22.97 -8.15
N TYR A 154 -5.48 21.71 -7.70
CA TYR A 154 -6.07 20.61 -8.44
C TYR A 154 -7.60 20.66 -8.36
N GLU A 155 -8.24 20.53 -9.51
CA GLU A 155 -9.70 20.51 -9.66
C GLU A 155 -10.16 19.13 -10.11
N SER A 156 -10.76 18.36 -9.21
CA SER A 156 -11.07 16.94 -9.43
C SER A 156 -12.27 16.67 -10.35
N THR A 157 -13.07 17.68 -10.70
CA THR A 157 -14.24 17.51 -11.58
C THR A 157 -13.88 16.86 -12.92
N TYR A 158 -12.75 17.25 -13.52
CA TYR A 158 -12.29 16.65 -14.78
C TYR A 158 -11.89 15.18 -14.57
N TYR A 159 -11.20 14.87 -13.47
CA TYR A 159 -10.84 13.51 -13.11
C TYR A 159 -12.05 12.60 -12.99
N PHE A 160 -13.07 12.97 -12.20
CA PHE A 160 -14.24 12.11 -12.03
C PHE A 160 -15.03 11.90 -13.32
N THR A 161 -15.08 12.91 -14.19
CA THR A 161 -15.67 12.77 -15.53
C THR A 161 -14.92 11.73 -16.37
N GLN A 162 -13.58 11.80 -16.38
CA GLN A 162 -12.75 10.87 -17.14
C GLN A 162 -12.75 9.47 -16.51
N ARG A 163 -12.72 9.38 -15.17
CA ARG A 163 -12.86 8.13 -14.43
C ARG A 163 -14.14 7.41 -14.83
N GLN A 164 -15.30 8.07 -14.83
CA GLN A 164 -16.55 7.43 -15.23
C GLN A 164 -16.49 6.86 -16.66
N ARG A 165 -15.92 7.60 -17.61
CA ARG A 165 -15.73 7.12 -18.99
C ARG A 165 -14.85 5.89 -19.06
N LEU A 166 -13.83 5.79 -18.20
CA LEU A 166 -12.98 4.62 -18.09
C LEU A 166 -13.75 3.42 -17.51
N LEU A 167 -14.48 3.61 -16.41
CA LEU A 167 -15.30 2.55 -15.79
C LEU A 167 -16.29 1.98 -16.81
N ASP A 168 -17.01 2.86 -17.51
CA ASP A 168 -17.99 2.46 -18.53
C ASP A 168 -17.35 1.64 -19.65
N ALA A 169 -16.14 2.02 -20.10
CA ALA A 169 -15.43 1.30 -21.15
C ALA A 169 -14.94 -0.09 -20.70
N LEU A 170 -14.46 -0.21 -19.44
CA LEU A 170 -14.04 -1.48 -18.84
C LEU A 170 -15.24 -2.42 -18.65
N SER A 171 -16.32 -1.92 -18.06
CA SER A 171 -17.56 -2.68 -17.86
C SER A 171 -18.20 -3.09 -19.19
N ALA A 172 -18.20 -2.22 -20.20
CA ALA A 172 -18.68 -2.56 -21.55
C ALA A 172 -17.85 -3.66 -22.24
N LYS A 173 -16.61 -3.90 -21.78
CA LYS A 173 -15.82 -5.06 -22.21
C LYS A 173 -16.17 -6.36 -21.52
N GLY A 174 -16.94 -6.29 -20.43
CA GLY A 174 -17.30 -7.43 -19.60
C GLY A 174 -16.33 -7.67 -18.45
N LEU A 175 -15.40 -6.74 -18.17
CA LEU A 175 -14.62 -6.78 -16.93
C LEU A 175 -15.53 -6.37 -15.76
N GLU A 176 -15.37 -7.05 -14.63
CA GLU A 176 -16.01 -6.66 -13.38
C GLU A 176 -15.13 -5.63 -12.68
N VAL A 177 -15.70 -4.43 -12.51
CA VAL A 177 -15.00 -3.26 -11.99
C VAL A 177 -15.42 -3.02 -10.54
N HIS A 178 -14.46 -3.08 -9.63
CA HIS A 178 -14.68 -2.84 -8.20
C HIS A 178 -14.08 -1.50 -7.81
N GLU A 179 -14.92 -0.61 -7.30
CA GLU A 179 -14.51 0.70 -6.80
C GLU A 179 -14.04 0.57 -5.34
N MET A 180 -12.89 1.17 -5.04
CA MET A 180 -12.30 1.18 -3.69
C MET A 180 -12.69 2.47 -2.96
N ASP A 181 -12.42 2.54 -1.65
CA ASP A 181 -12.66 3.74 -0.85
C ASP A 181 -11.87 4.94 -1.38
N ASP A 182 -10.63 4.71 -1.83
CA ASP A 182 -9.83 5.67 -2.61
C ASP A 182 -10.22 5.61 -4.10
N PRO A 183 -10.85 6.67 -4.66
CA PRO A 183 -11.24 6.70 -6.06
C PRO A 183 -10.07 6.65 -7.05
N LEU A 184 -8.83 6.86 -6.61
CA LEU A 184 -7.62 6.67 -7.42
C LEU A 184 -7.34 5.19 -7.71
N LYS A 185 -7.97 4.28 -6.97
CA LYS A 185 -7.78 2.84 -7.06
C LYS A 185 -9.04 2.15 -7.58
N ILE A 186 -8.81 1.21 -8.49
CA ILE A 186 -9.85 0.33 -9.04
C ILE A 186 -9.25 -1.07 -9.11
N THR A 187 -10.02 -2.08 -8.71
CA THR A 187 -9.66 -3.47 -9.00
C THR A 187 -10.52 -4.05 -10.12
N LEU A 188 -9.93 -4.93 -10.92
CA LEU A 188 -10.59 -5.59 -12.03
C LEU A 188 -10.54 -7.09 -11.85
N THR A 189 -11.69 -7.73 -12.07
CA THR A 189 -11.83 -9.19 -12.07
C THR A 189 -12.52 -9.62 -13.37
N TYR A 190 -12.38 -10.91 -13.72
CA TYR A 190 -13.04 -11.48 -14.88
C TYR A 190 -13.34 -12.95 -14.61
N ALA A 191 -14.63 -13.31 -14.60
CA ALA A 191 -15.07 -14.65 -14.21
C ALA A 191 -14.33 -15.77 -14.98
N GLY A 192 -13.77 -16.71 -14.24
CA GLY A 192 -13.02 -17.86 -14.78
C GLY A 192 -11.55 -17.57 -15.10
N TYR A 193 -11.00 -16.43 -14.69
CA TYR A 193 -9.61 -16.05 -14.95
C TYR A 193 -8.98 -15.35 -13.75
N THR A 194 -7.64 -15.39 -13.67
CA THR A 194 -6.85 -14.77 -12.62
C THR A 194 -6.54 -13.30 -12.94
N GLY A 195 -6.08 -12.53 -11.94
CA GLY A 195 -5.55 -11.18 -12.19
C GLY A 195 -4.39 -11.20 -13.19
N TYR A 196 -3.52 -12.20 -13.14
CA TYR A 196 -2.39 -12.35 -14.07
C TYR A 196 -2.83 -12.55 -15.53
N ASP A 197 -3.98 -13.17 -15.77
CA ASP A 197 -4.55 -13.30 -17.11
C ASP A 197 -5.01 -11.94 -17.64
N ILE A 198 -5.72 -11.17 -16.78
CA ILE A 198 -6.19 -9.82 -17.10
C ILE A 198 -5.01 -8.89 -17.38
N GLN A 199 -3.95 -8.96 -16.55
CA GLN A 199 -2.71 -8.21 -16.76
C GLN A 199 -2.13 -8.48 -18.15
N GLN A 200 -1.99 -9.75 -18.55
CA GLN A 200 -1.43 -10.10 -19.86
C GLN A 200 -2.27 -9.53 -21.01
N TRP A 201 -3.60 -9.52 -20.89
CA TRP A 201 -4.47 -8.97 -21.94
C TRP A 201 -4.36 -7.44 -22.04
N LEU A 202 -4.25 -6.76 -20.91
CA LEU A 202 -4.01 -5.31 -20.84
C LEU A 202 -2.64 -4.95 -21.43
N GLU A 203 -1.58 -5.67 -21.04
CA GLU A 203 -0.21 -5.45 -21.53
C GLU A 203 -0.08 -5.75 -23.03
N ALA A 204 -0.82 -6.74 -23.55
CA ALA A 204 -0.91 -6.99 -24.99
C ALA A 204 -1.51 -5.81 -25.78
N GLN A 205 -2.23 -4.90 -25.12
CA GLN A 205 -2.69 -3.61 -25.67
C GLN A 205 -1.83 -2.42 -25.23
N HIS A 206 -0.66 -2.68 -24.62
CA HIS A 206 0.26 -1.69 -24.05
C HIS A 206 -0.35 -0.87 -22.91
N LEU A 207 -1.22 -1.50 -22.11
CA LEU A 207 -1.77 -0.94 -20.87
C LEU A 207 -1.09 -1.66 -19.70
N TYR A 208 -0.26 -0.94 -18.95
CA TYR A 208 0.47 -1.50 -17.81
C TYR A 208 -0.29 -1.20 -16.52
N VAL A 209 -0.49 -2.25 -15.73
CA VAL A 209 -1.20 -2.21 -14.45
C VAL A 209 -0.22 -1.93 -13.31
N GLU A 210 -0.72 -1.60 -12.12
CA GLU A 210 0.15 -1.45 -10.94
C GLU A 210 0.66 -2.81 -10.48
N LEU A 211 -0.28 -3.74 -10.26
CA LEU A 211 0.00 -5.13 -9.89
C LEU A 211 -1.18 -6.02 -10.26
N ALA A 212 -0.94 -7.33 -10.20
CA ALA A 212 -1.96 -8.36 -10.33
C ALA A 212 -1.67 -9.48 -9.32
N ASP A 213 -2.74 -10.05 -8.78
CA ASP A 213 -2.73 -11.20 -7.88
C ASP A 213 -3.56 -12.36 -8.48
N GLU A 214 -3.77 -13.42 -7.70
CA GLU A 214 -4.50 -14.59 -8.13
C GLU A 214 -5.97 -14.30 -8.48
N THR A 215 -6.56 -13.24 -7.93
CA THR A 215 -7.98 -12.90 -8.10
C THR A 215 -8.20 -11.69 -9.01
N GLN A 216 -7.34 -10.68 -8.97
CA GLN A 216 -7.63 -9.36 -9.52
C GLN A 216 -6.39 -8.59 -10.00
N VAL A 217 -6.64 -7.55 -10.80
CA VAL A 217 -5.67 -6.53 -11.18
C VAL A 217 -5.96 -5.24 -10.43
N LEU A 218 -4.92 -4.56 -9.94
CA LEU A 218 -5.02 -3.21 -9.41
C LEU A 218 -4.62 -2.17 -10.46
N LEU A 219 -5.49 -1.19 -10.69
CA LEU A 219 -5.20 0.03 -11.43
C LEU A 219 -5.02 1.20 -10.47
N VAL A 220 -3.93 1.95 -10.64
CA VAL A 220 -3.73 3.27 -10.02
C VAL A 220 -3.94 4.32 -11.11
N LEU A 221 -4.98 5.12 -10.97
CA LEU A 221 -5.36 6.08 -11.99
C LEU A 221 -4.48 7.34 -11.97
N PRO A 222 -4.20 7.94 -13.15
CA PRO A 222 -3.56 9.24 -13.20
C PRO A 222 -4.47 10.34 -12.61
N MET A 223 -3.86 11.34 -11.99
CA MET A 223 -4.53 12.59 -11.57
C MET A 223 -4.87 13.46 -12.79
N TRP A 224 -5.76 13.00 -13.67
CA TRP A 224 -6.14 13.70 -14.89
C TRP A 224 -6.61 15.12 -14.61
N HIS A 225 -6.20 16.06 -15.45
CA HIS A 225 -6.59 17.46 -15.36
C HIS A 225 -6.74 18.08 -16.75
N LYS A 226 -7.40 19.25 -16.81
CA LYS A 226 -7.48 20.01 -18.06
C LYS A 226 -6.07 20.41 -18.52
N GLY A 227 -5.80 20.24 -19.81
CA GLY A 227 -4.49 20.54 -20.41
C GLY A 227 -3.42 19.47 -20.17
N ASP A 228 -3.76 18.34 -19.53
CA ASP A 228 -2.90 17.16 -19.48
C ASP A 228 -2.62 16.61 -20.89
N ARG A 229 -1.47 15.96 -21.07
CA ARG A 229 -1.04 15.29 -22.30
C ARG A 229 -1.29 13.78 -22.27
N PHE A 230 -1.84 13.25 -21.19
CA PHE A 230 -2.22 11.83 -21.12
C PHE A 230 -3.14 11.46 -22.29
N PRO A 231 -2.82 10.42 -23.08
CA PRO A 231 -3.56 10.08 -24.31
C PRO A 231 -4.86 9.32 -23.98
N PHE A 232 -5.81 9.97 -23.31
CA PHE A 232 -7.00 9.33 -22.75
C PHE A 232 -7.88 8.63 -23.81
N GLU A 233 -8.08 9.25 -24.97
CA GLU A 233 -8.86 8.61 -26.04
C GLU A 233 -8.15 7.35 -26.56
N SER A 234 -6.81 7.34 -26.61
CA SER A 234 -6.07 6.12 -26.98
C SER A 234 -6.22 5.02 -25.94
N LEU A 235 -6.30 5.36 -24.65
CA LEU A 235 -6.61 4.39 -23.58
C LEU A 235 -7.96 3.72 -23.84
N LEU A 236 -9.01 4.52 -24.11
CA LEU A 236 -10.35 3.97 -24.38
C LEU A 236 -10.37 3.08 -25.64
N GLU A 237 -9.67 3.48 -26.71
CA GLU A 237 -9.59 2.65 -27.92
C GLU A 237 -8.83 1.33 -27.69
N ARG A 238 -7.79 1.33 -26.85
CA ARG A 238 -7.07 0.11 -26.45
C ARG A 238 -7.94 -0.82 -25.61
N ILE A 239 -8.71 -0.27 -24.67
CA ILE A 239 -9.71 -1.04 -23.91
C ILE A 239 -10.75 -1.62 -24.87
N LYS A 240 -11.23 -0.83 -25.83
CA LYS A 240 -12.15 -1.30 -26.89
C LYS A 240 -11.57 -2.43 -27.74
N ALA A 241 -10.25 -2.50 -27.90
CA ALA A 241 -9.55 -3.53 -28.67
C ALA A 241 -9.19 -4.79 -27.85
N LEU A 242 -9.42 -4.80 -26.53
CA LEU A 242 -9.16 -5.98 -25.70
C LEU A 242 -9.90 -7.21 -26.22
N LYS A 243 -9.17 -8.32 -26.27
CA LYS A 243 -9.68 -9.63 -26.67
C LYS A 243 -9.78 -10.49 -25.41
N LEU A 244 -10.96 -10.48 -24.81
CA LEU A 244 -11.24 -11.34 -23.67
C LEU A 244 -11.71 -12.72 -24.17
N PRO A 245 -11.12 -13.82 -23.68
CA PRO A 245 -11.61 -15.15 -23.99
C PRO A 245 -13.00 -15.35 -23.38
N LYS A 246 -13.81 -16.24 -23.98
CA LYS A 246 -15.11 -16.59 -23.39
C LYS A 246 -14.87 -17.33 -22.07
N THR A 247 -15.73 -17.10 -21.09
CA THR A 247 -15.70 -17.82 -19.81
C THR A 247 -15.82 -19.31 -20.06
N THR A 248 -14.77 -20.06 -19.74
CA THR A 248 -14.73 -21.53 -19.87
C THR A 248 -14.36 -22.11 -18.51
N ASN A 249 -15.39 -22.57 -17.78
CA ASN A 249 -15.33 -23.16 -16.44
C ASN A 249 -14.81 -22.24 -15.33
N GLU A 250 -15.21 -22.55 -14.09
CA GLU A 250 -14.69 -21.91 -12.89
C GLU A 250 -13.23 -22.33 -12.70
N VAL A 251 -12.31 -21.36 -12.77
CA VAL A 251 -10.95 -21.55 -12.27
C VAL A 251 -11.03 -21.52 -10.74
N SER A 252 -10.60 -22.60 -10.11
CA SER A 252 -10.40 -22.64 -8.66
C SER A 252 -9.21 -21.74 -8.32
N VAL A 253 -9.48 -20.48 -7.99
CA VAL A 253 -8.45 -19.57 -7.48
C VAL A 253 -8.14 -19.95 -6.04
N THR A 254 -6.89 -20.31 -5.78
CA THR A 254 -6.42 -20.52 -4.40
C THR A 254 -6.00 -19.17 -3.85
N ILE A 255 -6.77 -18.64 -2.91
CA ILE A 255 -6.43 -17.39 -2.23
C ILE A 255 -5.44 -17.72 -1.11
N PRO A 256 -4.23 -17.14 -1.11
CA PRO A 256 -3.27 -17.34 -0.02
C PRO A 256 -3.91 -16.92 1.31
N LYS A 257 -3.87 -17.80 2.32
CA LYS A 257 -4.36 -17.44 3.65
C LYS A 257 -3.33 -16.54 4.33
N MET A 258 -3.72 -15.29 4.56
CA MET A 258 -2.89 -14.35 5.31
C MET A 258 -2.96 -14.65 6.81
N PRO A 259 -1.82 -14.65 7.53
CA PRO A 259 -1.82 -14.86 8.98
C PRO A 259 -2.69 -13.83 9.70
N GLU A 260 -3.58 -14.29 10.58
CA GLU A 260 -4.53 -13.44 11.30
C GLU A 260 -4.15 -13.21 12.78
N HIS A 261 -3.12 -13.91 13.26
CA HIS A 261 -2.76 -13.94 14.67
C HIS A 261 -1.82 -12.77 15.04
N VAL A 262 -1.76 -12.48 16.34
CA VAL A 262 -0.75 -11.56 16.91
C VAL A 262 0.63 -12.12 16.57
N GLY A 263 1.47 -11.28 15.96
CA GLY A 263 2.88 -11.58 15.70
C GLY A 263 3.79 -10.82 16.66
N TYR A 264 5.06 -11.21 16.71
CA TYR A 264 6.08 -10.49 17.47
C TYR A 264 7.38 -10.47 16.69
N TYR A 265 7.95 -9.28 16.56
CA TYR A 265 9.21 -9.05 15.88
C TYR A 265 10.29 -8.67 16.89
N GLN A 266 11.40 -9.41 16.86
CA GLN A 266 12.63 -9.03 17.54
C GLN A 266 13.75 -8.90 16.52
N PRO A 267 14.50 -7.79 16.52
CA PRO A 267 15.72 -7.67 15.73
C PRO A 267 16.72 -8.76 16.12
N VAL A 268 17.09 -9.58 15.14
CA VAL A 268 18.14 -10.60 15.33
C VAL A 268 19.34 -10.31 14.43
N THR A 269 20.54 -10.42 15.01
CA THR A 269 21.80 -10.40 14.25
C THR A 269 22.25 -11.83 14.02
N LEU A 270 22.12 -12.29 12.77
CA LEU A 270 22.56 -13.62 12.36
C LEU A 270 23.93 -13.53 11.72
N THR A 271 24.91 -14.23 12.29
CA THR A 271 26.32 -14.20 11.84
C THR A 271 26.66 -15.38 10.93
N GLN A 272 25.92 -16.48 11.02
CA GLN A 272 26.07 -17.66 10.19
C GLN A 272 24.73 -18.01 9.57
N MET A 273 24.69 -18.10 8.25
CA MET A 273 23.50 -18.39 7.46
C MET A 273 23.86 -19.42 6.41
N ARG A 274 22.92 -20.30 6.11
CA ARG A 274 23.02 -21.26 5.02
C ARG A 274 21.74 -21.23 4.21
N ARG A 275 21.83 -21.57 2.93
CA ARG A 275 20.63 -21.86 2.13
C ARG A 275 20.15 -23.26 2.49
N ILE A 276 18.85 -23.42 2.57
CA ILE A 276 18.16 -24.69 2.79
C ILE A 276 16.98 -24.74 1.85
N ASP A 277 16.63 -25.93 1.36
CA ASP A 277 15.38 -26.11 0.65
C ASP A 277 14.21 -25.84 1.59
N PHE A 278 13.22 -25.11 1.08
CA PHE A 278 12.13 -24.61 1.90
C PHE A 278 11.30 -25.75 2.52
N SER A 279 11.15 -26.86 1.80
CA SER A 279 10.50 -28.09 2.28
C SER A 279 11.22 -28.77 3.46
N GLU A 280 12.49 -28.43 3.71
CA GLU A 280 13.31 -28.99 4.80
C GLU A 280 13.58 -27.97 5.91
N ALA A 281 12.99 -26.78 5.82
CA ALA A 281 13.30 -25.66 6.71
C ALA A 281 12.60 -25.73 8.08
N ALA A 282 11.72 -26.71 8.31
CA ALA A 282 10.99 -26.85 9.55
C ALA A 282 11.94 -26.94 10.76
N GLY A 283 11.73 -26.06 11.74
CA GLY A 283 12.54 -25.95 12.94
C GLY A 283 13.75 -25.01 12.83
N GLU A 284 14.13 -24.56 11.64
CA GLU A 284 15.22 -23.59 11.44
C GLU A 284 14.77 -22.15 11.77
N LEU A 285 15.74 -21.25 11.97
CA LEU A 285 15.45 -19.81 12.11
C LEU A 285 15.51 -19.12 10.75
N LEU A 286 14.48 -18.34 10.44
CA LEU A 286 14.38 -17.62 9.19
C LEU A 286 15.43 -16.49 9.14
N ALA A 287 16.32 -16.55 8.14
CA ALA A 287 17.42 -15.58 8.04
C ALA A 287 17.08 -14.28 7.31
N GLN A 288 15.97 -14.28 6.56
CA GLN A 288 15.48 -13.15 5.75
C GLN A 288 13.96 -13.18 5.75
N HIS A 289 13.30 -12.01 5.75
CA HIS A 289 11.85 -11.95 5.62
C HIS A 289 11.35 -12.74 4.39
N ILE A 290 10.26 -13.49 4.55
CA ILE A 290 9.52 -14.04 3.41
C ILE A 290 8.40 -13.05 3.09
N VAL A 291 8.46 -12.52 1.87
CA VAL A 291 7.62 -11.44 1.38
C VAL A 291 6.99 -11.89 0.06
N PRO A 292 5.83 -12.58 0.10
CA PRO A 292 5.11 -12.93 -1.12
C PRO A 292 4.71 -11.64 -1.85
N TYR A 293 4.83 -11.68 -3.18
CA TYR A 293 4.45 -10.57 -4.04
C TYR A 293 3.47 -11.04 -5.11
N PRO A 294 2.28 -10.42 -5.22
CA PRO A 294 1.74 -9.34 -4.35
C PRO A 294 1.24 -9.86 -2.98
N PRO A 295 1.01 -8.98 -1.98
CA PRO A 295 1.12 -7.51 -2.00
C PRO A 295 2.53 -6.98 -1.69
N GLY A 296 3.52 -7.84 -1.42
CA GLY A 296 4.84 -7.39 -1.00
C GLY A 296 4.93 -7.05 0.49
N ILE A 297 4.07 -7.64 1.31
CA ILE A 297 4.09 -7.50 2.78
C ILE A 297 4.74 -8.74 3.38
N PRO A 298 5.67 -8.63 4.34
CA PRO A 298 6.25 -9.81 4.94
C PRO A 298 5.21 -10.61 5.72
N VAL A 299 5.10 -11.89 5.39
CA VAL A 299 4.23 -12.86 6.09
C VAL A 299 5.00 -13.64 7.16
N PHE A 300 6.31 -13.83 6.97
CA PHE A 300 7.21 -14.40 7.96
C PHE A 300 8.43 -13.50 8.16
N TYR A 301 8.78 -13.22 9.41
CA TYR A 301 9.85 -12.31 9.76
C TYR A 301 11.18 -13.01 10.04
N LYS A 302 12.28 -12.36 9.65
CA LYS A 302 13.62 -12.78 10.04
C LYS A 302 13.69 -12.95 11.56
N GLY A 303 14.23 -14.09 12.00
CA GLY A 303 14.31 -14.49 13.40
C GLY A 303 13.19 -15.40 13.88
N GLU A 304 12.10 -15.54 13.13
CA GLU A 304 11.07 -16.52 13.43
C GLU A 304 11.57 -17.95 13.22
N ARG A 305 11.02 -18.88 14.01
CA ARG A 305 11.22 -20.31 13.77
C ARG A 305 10.23 -20.77 12.71
N ILE A 306 10.74 -21.43 11.68
CA ILE A 306 9.91 -21.94 10.59
C ILE A 306 9.13 -23.16 11.11
N HIS A 307 7.80 -23.11 11.01
CA HIS A 307 6.92 -24.22 11.37
C HIS A 307 6.40 -24.93 10.10
N GLN A 308 5.95 -26.18 10.22
CA GLN A 308 5.43 -26.94 9.08
C GLN A 308 4.27 -26.22 8.39
N GLU A 309 3.37 -25.60 9.16
CA GLU A 309 2.25 -24.81 8.64
C GLU A 309 2.71 -23.64 7.75
N MET A 310 3.85 -23.01 8.07
CA MET A 310 4.43 -21.95 7.23
C MET A 310 4.92 -22.50 5.89
N ILE A 311 5.39 -23.75 5.88
CA ILE A 311 5.82 -24.42 4.66
C ILE A 311 4.62 -24.78 3.81
N ASP A 312 3.53 -25.23 4.41
CA ASP A 312 2.32 -25.66 3.71
C ASP A 312 1.52 -24.49 3.09
N ILE A 313 1.73 -23.26 3.56
CA ILE A 313 1.08 -22.03 3.07
C ILE A 313 1.77 -21.46 1.81
N MET A 314 3.05 -21.76 1.60
CA MET A 314 3.91 -21.19 0.54
C MET A 314 4.08 -22.16 -0.64
#